data_AF-A0A2V7QR19-F1
#
_entry.id   AF-A0A2V7QR19-F1
#
_cell.length_a   1.000
_cell.length_b   1.000
_cell.length_c   1.000
_cell.angle_alpha   90.00
_cell.angle_beta   90.00
_cell.angle_gamma   90.00
#
_symmetry.space_group_name_H-M   'P 1'
#
loop_
_entity.id
_entity.type
_entity.pdbx_description
1 polymer ?
#
loop_
_entity_poly.entity_id
_entity_poly.type
_entity_poly.pdbx_seq_one_letter_code
_entity_poly.pdbx_strand_id
1 'polypeptide(L)'
;MNPNASSKVNYANNNRAPLLFIAGGNDHLVPPAINKANMRKYVKNSSAVTDYREFPNRTHHTVGQKGWEEVADFALQWANANARGQVSLADVKAAFAPDTTYTSSTSPELRA
;
A
#
# COMPACT_ATOMS: atom_id res chain seq x y z
N MET A 1 15.31 10.35 -24.45
CA MET A 1 14.74 9.43 -23.44
C MET A 1 14.59 8.05 -24.08
N ASN A 2 14.99 6.98 -23.39
CA ASN A 2 14.84 5.59 -23.90
C ASN A 2 13.42 5.06 -23.58
N PRO A 3 12.59 4.71 -24.58
CA PRO A 3 11.24 4.22 -24.35
C PRO A 3 11.15 2.82 -23.73
N ASN A 4 12.28 2.11 -23.57
CA ASN A 4 12.40 0.76 -23.02
C ASN A 4 13.28 0.71 -21.76
N ALA A 5 13.49 1.84 -21.08
CA ALA A 5 14.22 1.86 -19.82
C ALA A 5 13.52 1.02 -18.74
N SER A 6 14.27 0.36 -17.86
CA SER A 6 13.72 -0.41 -16.72
C SER A 6 12.91 0.45 -15.75
N SER A 7 13.15 1.76 -15.74
CA SER A 7 12.41 2.76 -14.95
C SER A 7 11.05 3.16 -15.57
N LYS A 8 10.68 2.60 -16.73
CA LYS A 8 9.39 2.90 -17.37
C LYS A 8 8.24 2.40 -16.50
N VAL A 9 7.33 3.30 -16.17
CA VAL A 9 6.09 2.95 -15.46
C VAL A 9 5.18 2.11 -16.34
N ASN A 10 4.78 0.93 -15.85
CA ASN A 10 3.75 0.11 -16.46
C ASN A 10 2.36 0.50 -15.94
N TYR A 11 1.68 1.42 -16.65
CA TYR A 11 0.33 1.86 -16.29
C TYR A 11 -0.76 0.80 -16.48
N ALA A 12 -0.49 -0.28 -17.21
CA ALA A 12 -1.45 -1.34 -17.52
C ALA A 12 -1.36 -2.54 -16.55
N ASN A 13 -0.55 -2.45 -15.50
CA ASN A 13 -0.41 -3.53 -14.53
C ASN A 13 -1.67 -3.67 -13.65
N ASN A 14 -2.51 -4.65 -13.94
CA ASN A 14 -3.73 -4.96 -13.17
C ASN A 14 -3.46 -5.66 -11.83
N ASN A 15 -2.26 -6.18 -11.62
CA ASN A 15 -1.90 -6.95 -10.43
C ASN A 15 -1.21 -6.10 -9.35
N ARG A 16 -1.06 -4.78 -9.58
CA ARG A 16 -0.48 -3.88 -8.58
C ARG A 16 -1.42 -3.71 -7.37
N ALA A 17 -0.86 -3.27 -6.25
CA ALA A 17 -1.63 -2.83 -5.10
C ALA A 17 -2.52 -1.61 -5.44
N PRO A 18 -3.59 -1.39 -4.66
CA PRO A 18 -4.36 -0.15 -4.72
C PRO A 18 -3.46 1.09 -4.60
N LEU A 19 -3.77 2.14 -5.35
CA LEU A 19 -3.01 3.38 -5.37
C LEU A 19 -3.91 4.57 -5.08
N LEU A 20 -3.56 5.38 -4.09
CA LEU A 20 -4.23 6.64 -3.78
C LEU A 20 -3.33 7.82 -4.14
N PHE A 21 -3.86 8.77 -4.89
CA PHE A 21 -3.26 10.08 -5.09
C PHE A 21 -3.87 11.09 -4.11
N ILE A 22 -3.02 11.74 -3.32
CA ILE A 22 -3.41 12.87 -2.47
C ILE A 22 -2.73 14.13 -3.01
N ALA A 23 -3.50 15.19 -3.23
CA ALA A 23 -2.98 16.47 -3.74
C ALA A 23 -3.41 17.64 -2.85
N GLY A 24 -2.52 18.62 -2.69
CA GLY A 24 -2.84 19.91 -2.07
C GLY A 24 -3.26 20.94 -3.11
N GLY A 25 -4.39 21.60 -2.90
CA GLY A 25 -4.91 22.62 -3.82
C GLY A 25 -4.02 23.85 -3.97
N ASN A 26 -3.27 24.18 -2.90
CA ASN A 26 -2.30 25.27 -2.86
C ASN A 26 -0.85 24.77 -3.05
N ASP A 27 -0.66 23.57 -3.64
CA ASP A 27 0.66 23.08 -4.01
C ASP A 27 1.11 23.71 -5.33
N HIS A 28 2.17 24.53 -5.28
CA HIS A 28 2.78 25.14 -6.45
C HIS A 28 4.03 24.39 -6.95
N LEU A 29 4.54 23.42 -6.20
CA LEU A 29 5.70 22.61 -6.60
C LEU A 29 5.23 21.38 -7.41
N VAL A 30 4.20 20.69 -6.94
CA VAL A 30 3.56 19.57 -7.65
C VAL A 30 2.04 19.79 -7.70
N PRO A 31 1.55 20.66 -8.60
CA PRO A 31 0.15 21.05 -8.61
C PRO A 31 -0.83 19.88 -8.80
N PRO A 32 -2.09 20.00 -8.33
CA PRO A 32 -3.12 18.97 -8.49
C PRO A 32 -3.30 18.47 -9.91
N ALA A 33 -3.10 19.34 -10.91
CA ALA A 33 -3.19 19.00 -12.32
C ALA A 33 -2.23 17.86 -12.73
N ILE A 34 -1.02 17.82 -12.17
CA ILE A 34 -0.02 16.77 -12.42
C ILE A 34 -0.48 15.44 -11.83
N ASN A 35 -0.97 15.45 -10.59
CA ASN A 35 -1.54 14.27 -9.93
C ASN A 35 -2.73 13.72 -10.72
N LYS A 36 -3.66 14.59 -11.14
CA LYS A 36 -4.82 14.20 -11.97
C LYS A 36 -4.38 13.61 -13.31
N ALA A 37 -3.36 14.17 -13.96
CA ALA A 37 -2.83 13.63 -15.21
C ALA A 37 -2.24 12.22 -15.04
N ASN A 38 -1.52 11.97 -13.94
CA ASN A 38 -0.97 10.65 -13.63
C ASN A 38 -2.07 9.65 -13.27
N MET A 39 -3.02 10.02 -12.42
CA MET A 39 -4.17 9.19 -12.08
C MET A 39 -4.94 8.76 -13.32
N ARG A 40 -5.22 9.68 -14.26
CA ARG A 40 -5.92 9.35 -15.52
C ARG A 40 -5.18 8.30 -16.35
N LYS A 41 -3.84 8.30 -16.36
CA LYS A 41 -3.05 7.27 -17.06
C LYS A 41 -3.24 5.89 -16.42
N TYR A 42 -3.35 5.81 -15.10
CA TYR A 42 -3.62 4.54 -14.42
C TYR A 42 -5.06 4.06 -14.68
N VAL A 43 -6.05 4.91 -14.41
CA VAL A 43 -7.48 4.55 -14.54
C VAL A 43 -7.84 4.16 -15.98
N LYS A 44 -7.24 4.81 -16.98
CA LYS A 44 -7.49 4.48 -18.39
C LYS A 44 -6.97 3.09 -18.78
N ASN A 45 -5.87 2.64 -18.19
CA ASN A 45 -5.12 1.48 -18.68
C ASN A 45 -5.17 0.26 -17.76
N SER A 46 -5.71 0.38 -16.55
CA SER A 46 -5.72 -0.69 -15.57
C SER A 46 -7.03 -0.77 -14.79
N SER A 47 -7.46 -2.00 -14.46
CA SER A 47 -8.58 -2.28 -13.57
C SER A 47 -8.19 -2.30 -12.08
N ALA A 48 -6.91 -2.18 -11.75
CA ALA A 48 -6.47 -2.07 -10.36
C ALA A 48 -6.96 -0.76 -9.74
N VAL A 49 -7.32 -0.81 -8.46
CA VAL A 49 -7.89 0.35 -7.74
C VAL A 49 -6.95 1.54 -7.82
N THR A 50 -7.48 2.68 -8.27
CA THR A 50 -6.82 3.97 -8.23
C THR A 50 -7.80 5.04 -7.83
N ASP A 51 -7.50 5.71 -6.72
CA ASP A 51 -8.31 6.80 -6.20
C ASP A 51 -7.53 8.12 -6.17
N TYR A 52 -8.29 9.20 -6.02
CA TYR A 52 -7.78 10.56 -5.96
C TYR A 52 -8.54 11.38 -4.92
N ARG A 53 -7.79 12.11 -4.08
CA ARG A 53 -8.32 13.07 -3.13
C ARG A 53 -7.54 14.38 -3.21
N GLU A 54 -8.26 15.48 -3.34
CA GLU A 54 -7.70 16.84 -3.26
C GLU A 54 -8.09 17.49 -1.94
N PHE A 55 -7.13 18.13 -1.28
CA PHE A 55 -7.34 18.96 -0.10
C PHE A 55 -7.07 20.42 -0.47
N PRO A 56 -8.12 21.24 -0.74
CA PRO A 56 -7.98 22.56 -1.34
C PRO A 56 -7.01 23.49 -0.61
N ASN A 57 -6.99 23.44 0.73
CA ASN A 57 -6.21 24.35 1.56
C ASN A 57 -4.78 23.86 1.86
N ARG A 58 -4.35 22.72 1.30
CA ARG A 58 -3.04 22.12 1.58
C ARG A 58 -1.98 22.55 0.57
N THR A 59 -0.75 22.73 1.04
CA THR A 59 0.42 23.03 0.21
C THR A 59 1.28 21.77 0.01
N HIS A 60 2.40 21.91 -0.70
CA HIS A 60 3.39 20.84 -0.85
C HIS A 60 3.86 20.28 0.49
N HIS A 61 4.02 21.13 1.50
CA HIS A 61 4.48 20.74 2.83
C HIS A 61 3.31 20.35 3.77
N THR A 62 2.36 19.56 3.25
CA THR A 62 1.14 19.16 3.97
C THR A 62 1.43 18.59 5.37
N VAL A 63 2.47 17.76 5.51
CA VAL A 63 2.84 17.09 6.76
C VAL A 63 3.30 18.02 7.89
N GLY A 64 3.72 19.24 7.56
CA GLY A 64 4.11 20.24 8.57
C GLY A 64 3.06 21.34 8.78
N GLN A 65 1.93 21.29 8.08
CA GLN A 65 0.85 22.25 8.27
C GLN A 65 -0.05 21.85 9.44
N LYS A 66 -0.60 22.82 10.16
CA LYS A 66 -1.61 22.56 11.20
C LYS A 66 -2.76 21.71 10.62
N GLY A 67 -3.22 20.72 11.39
CA GLY A 67 -4.30 19.83 10.97
C GLY A 67 -3.89 18.77 9.96
N TRP A 68 -2.59 18.53 9.72
CA TRP A 68 -2.08 17.49 8.82
C TRP A 68 -2.66 16.09 9.16
N GLU A 69 -3.08 15.91 10.41
CA GLU A 69 -3.74 14.71 10.94
C GLU A 69 -4.95 14.32 10.10
N GLU A 70 -5.75 15.28 9.62
CA GLU A 70 -6.89 15.02 8.72
C GLU A 70 -6.48 14.26 7.44
N VAL A 71 -5.33 14.64 6.87
CA VAL A 71 -4.81 14.02 5.65
C VAL A 71 -4.29 12.62 5.97
N ALA A 72 -3.60 12.47 7.10
CA ALA A 72 -3.08 11.19 7.57
C ALA A 72 -4.22 10.20 7.90
N ASP A 73 -5.24 10.64 8.62
CA ASP A 73 -6.41 9.86 8.98
C ASP A 73 -7.16 9.39 7.73
N PHE A 74 -7.36 10.30 6.76
CA PHE A 74 -7.96 9.93 5.49
C PHE A 74 -7.13 8.85 4.75
N ALA A 75 -5.81 9.05 4.66
CA ALA A 75 -4.92 8.10 3.98
C ALA A 75 -4.94 6.72 4.67
N LEU A 76 -4.91 6.70 6.01
CA LEU A 76 -4.94 5.48 6.80
C LEU A 76 -6.27 4.74 6.68
N GLN A 77 -7.39 5.46 6.80
CA GLN A 77 -8.73 4.88 6.62
C GLN A 77 -8.89 4.28 5.23
N TRP A 78 -8.46 5.01 4.19
CA TRP A 78 -8.51 4.52 2.82
C TRP A 78 -7.62 3.28 2.63
N ALA A 79 -6.42 3.28 3.19
CA ALA A 79 -5.50 2.15 3.10
C ALA A 79 -6.09 0.90 3.78
N ASN A 80 -6.66 1.04 4.97
CA ASN A 80 -7.31 -0.07 5.68
C ASN A 80 -8.51 -0.63 4.91
N ALA A 81 -9.32 0.23 4.31
CA ALA A 81 -10.47 -0.19 3.51
C ALA A 81 -10.07 -0.92 2.21
N ASN A 82 -8.88 -0.64 1.67
CA ASN A 82 -8.41 -1.18 0.41
C ASN A 82 -7.30 -2.24 0.55
N ALA A 83 -6.82 -2.51 1.76
CA ALA A 83 -5.76 -3.47 2.01
C ALA A 83 -6.19 -4.88 1.54
N ARG A 84 -5.50 -5.41 0.52
CA ARG A 84 -5.70 -6.78 0.05
C ARG A 84 -4.73 -7.71 0.78
N GLY A 85 -5.23 -8.83 1.30
CA GLY A 85 -4.40 -9.84 1.95
C GLY A 85 -3.77 -9.36 3.26
N GLN A 86 -4.55 -8.71 4.13
CA GLN A 86 -4.07 -8.41 5.48
C GLN A 86 -3.59 -9.69 6.16
N VAL A 87 -2.32 -9.71 6.55
CA VAL A 87 -1.81 -10.69 7.50
C VAL A 87 -2.39 -10.29 8.84
N SER A 88 -3.38 -11.05 9.30
CA SER A 88 -4.00 -10.82 10.59
C SER A 88 -3.00 -11.13 11.71
N LEU A 89 -3.24 -10.59 12.91
CA LEU A 89 -2.48 -11.01 14.10
C LEU A 89 -2.56 -12.54 14.31
N ALA A 90 -3.65 -13.17 13.86
CA ALA A 90 -3.78 -14.62 13.88
C ALA A 90 -2.84 -15.30 12.88
N ASP A 91 -2.69 -14.76 11.67
CA ASP A 91 -1.75 -15.28 10.67
C ASP A 91 -0.29 -15.13 11.14
N VAL A 92 0.04 -14.01 11.78
CA VAL A 92 1.34 -13.81 12.44
C VAL A 92 1.54 -14.83 13.55
N LYS A 93 0.57 -14.98 14.46
CA LYS A 93 0.66 -15.95 15.56
C LYS A 93 0.78 -17.39 15.06
N ALA A 94 0.07 -17.75 13.99
CA ALA A 94 0.14 -19.07 13.38
C ALA A 94 1.52 -19.34 12.78
N ALA A 95 2.14 -18.35 12.13
CA ALA A 95 3.49 -18.47 11.57
C ALA A 95 4.58 -18.67 12.64
N PHE A 96 4.32 -18.28 13.90
CA PHE A 96 5.24 -18.41 15.02
C PHE A 96 4.79 -19.47 16.06
N ALA A 97 3.76 -20.27 15.76
CA ALA A 97 3.34 -21.34 16.65
C ALA A 97 4.38 -22.48 16.64
N PRO A 98 4.81 -23.01 17.80
CA PRO A 98 5.77 -24.10 17.84
C PRO A 98 5.18 -25.38 17.22
N ASP A 99 5.95 -26.04 16.36
CA ASP A 99 5.60 -27.33 15.77
C ASP A 99 5.35 -28.37 16.88
N THR A 100 4.09 -28.73 17.12
CA THR A 100 3.70 -29.77 18.10
C THR A 100 4.01 -31.20 17.62
N THR A 101 4.68 -31.37 16.49
CA THR A 101 5.06 -32.65 15.89
C THR A 101 6.38 -33.19 16.44
N TYR A 102 6.49 -33.30 17.77
CA TYR A 102 7.45 -34.20 18.41
C TYR A 102 6.72 -35.14 19.36
N THR A 103 6.04 -36.14 18.80
CA THR A 103 5.73 -37.36 19.55
C THR A 103 7.03 -38.12 19.80
N SER A 104 7.52 -38.06 21.04
CA SER A 104 8.61 -38.90 21.52
C SER A 104 8.18 -40.37 21.43
N SER A 105 8.60 -41.06 20.37
CA SER A 105 8.63 -42.52 20.33
C SER A 105 9.85 -42.98 21.11
N THR A 106 9.73 -43.07 22.43
CA THR A 106 10.73 -43.79 23.22
C THR A 106 10.38 -45.28 23.15
N SER A 107 11.01 -46.00 22.22
CA SER A 107 11.05 -47.47 22.30
C SER A 107 12.07 -47.86 23.36
N PRO A 108 11.71 -48.68 24.37
CA PRO A 108 12.69 -49.32 25.23
C PRO A 108 13.29 -50.49 24.45
N GLU A 109 14.60 -50.69 24.57
CA GLU A 109 15.31 -51.99 24.55
C GLU A 109 16.74 -51.78 24.08
N LEU A 110 17.70 -51.95 25.00
CA LEU A 110 18.86 -52.80 24.78
C LEU A 110 19.52 -53.07 26.14
N ARG A 111 19.19 -54.26 26.68
CA ARG A 111 19.94 -54.97 27.72
C ARG A 111 21.20 -55.56 27.08
N ALA A 112 22.35 -55.38 27.74
CA ALA A 112 23.27 -56.43 28.23
C ALA A 112 24.56 -55.79 28.71
#